data_AF-A0AAW4WQI4-F1
#
_entry.id   AF-A0AAW4WQI4-F1
#
_cell.length_a   1.000
_cell.length_b   1.000
_cell.length_c   1.000
_cell.angle_alpha   90.00
_cell.angle_beta   90.00
_cell.angle_gamma   90.00
#
_symmetry.space_group_name_H-M   'P 1'
#
loop_
_entity.id
_entity.type
_entity.pdbx_description
1 polymer ?
#
loop_
_entity_poly.entity_id
_entity_poly.type
_entity_poly.pdbx_seq_one_letter_code
_entity_poly.pdbx_strand_id
1 'polypeptide(L)'
;SLESFAMFASDLDAASKAQLTRGAHLTELLKQPQFHPYSMEQEVVSVWTGTHGKLDDLELSDVLPFEQGLLDYIDHNTDILKTI
;
A
#
# COMPACT_ATOMS: atom_id res chain seq x y z
N SER A 1 20.33 31.41 5.61
CA SER A 1 19.54 31.46 4.35
C SER A 1 19.88 30.30 3.43
N LEU A 2 21.15 29.97 3.16
CA LEU A 2 21.50 28.81 2.33
C LEU A 2 21.11 27.45 2.95
N GLU A 3 21.33 27.28 4.27
CA GLU A 3 20.92 26.06 4.99
C GLU A 3 19.41 25.81 4.95
N SER A 4 18.59 26.85 5.08
CA SER A 4 17.14 26.71 4.96
C SER A 4 16.74 26.29 3.55
N PHE A 5 17.39 26.81 2.49
CA PHE A 5 17.15 26.35 1.12
C PHE A 5 17.62 24.91 0.89
N ALA A 6 18.76 24.52 1.48
CA ALA A 6 19.26 23.15 1.42
C ALA A 6 18.30 22.16 2.13
N MET A 7 17.76 22.55 3.30
CA MET A 7 16.72 21.76 3.99
C MET A 7 15.42 21.68 3.19
N PHE A 8 14.94 22.78 2.62
CA PHE A 8 13.76 22.74 1.76
C PHE A 8 13.95 21.84 0.53
N ALA A 9 15.13 21.86 -0.07
CA ALA A 9 15.46 20.98 -1.20
C ALA A 9 15.53 19.51 -0.77
N SER A 10 16.10 19.19 0.40
CA SER A 10 16.16 17.82 0.92
C SER A 10 14.78 17.28 1.32
N ASP A 11 13.94 18.12 1.93
CA ASP A 11 12.58 17.75 2.33
C ASP A 11 11.69 17.51 1.11
N LEU A 12 11.83 18.33 0.07
CA LEU A 12 11.13 18.16 -1.20
C LEU A 12 11.54 16.85 -1.89
N ASP A 13 12.83 16.50 -1.88
CA ASP A 13 13.33 15.26 -2.46
C ASP A 13 12.83 14.04 -1.69
N ALA A 14 12.83 14.08 -0.36
CA ALA A 14 12.29 13.01 0.48
C ALA A 14 10.79 12.80 0.27
N ALA A 15 10.00 13.88 0.26
CA ALA A 15 8.56 13.81 0.02
C ALA A 15 8.23 13.30 -1.40
N SER A 16 8.99 13.76 -2.40
CA SER A 16 8.83 13.33 -3.79
C SER A 16 9.15 11.84 -3.96
N LYS A 17 10.22 11.35 -3.31
CA LYS A 17 10.57 9.92 -3.27
C LYS A 17 9.48 9.10 -2.62
N ALA A 18 8.97 9.53 -1.47
CA ALA A 18 7.88 8.83 -0.78
C ALA A 18 6.62 8.72 -1.66
N GLN A 19 6.27 9.79 -2.38
CA GLN A 19 5.14 9.79 -3.31
C GLN A 19 5.34 8.81 -4.48
N LEU A 20 6.54 8.77 -5.07
CA LEU A 20 6.87 7.84 -6.15
C LEU A 20 6.83 6.38 -5.67
N THR A 21 7.41 6.11 -4.49
CA THR A 21 7.35 4.80 -3.84
C THR A 21 5.91 4.37 -3.66
N ARG A 22 5.07 5.19 -3.03
CA ARG A 22 3.66 4.86 -2.81
C ARG A 22 2.90 4.65 -4.12
N GLY A 23 3.15 5.48 -5.13
CA GLY A 23 2.54 5.33 -6.46
C GLY A 23 2.88 3.99 -7.12
N ALA A 24 4.14 3.54 -6.99
CA ALA A 24 4.56 2.23 -7.48
C ALA A 24 3.85 1.09 -6.73
N HIS A 25 3.77 1.16 -5.40
CA HIS A 25 3.10 0.14 -4.58
C HIS A 25 1.60 0.06 -4.87
N LEU A 26 0.92 1.20 -5.01
CA LEU A 26 -0.50 1.22 -5.41
C LEU A 26 -0.71 0.63 -6.80
N THR A 27 0.18 0.91 -7.74
CA THR A 27 0.09 0.33 -9.09
C THR A 27 0.27 -1.18 -9.07
N GLU A 28 1.18 -1.68 -8.22
CA GLU A 28 1.38 -3.12 -8.03
C GLU A 28 0.16 -3.78 -7.39
N LEU A 29 -0.39 -3.16 -6.34
CA LEU A 29 -1.55 -3.64 -5.60
C LEU A 29 -2.80 -3.79 -6.48
N LEU A 30 -2.97 -2.92 -7.47
CA LEU A 30 -4.09 -2.98 -8.42
C LEU A 30 -3.98 -4.15 -9.44
N LYS A 31 -2.91 -4.94 -9.41
CA LYS A 31 -2.76 -6.11 -10.28
C LYS A 31 -3.48 -7.30 -9.66
N GLN A 32 -4.59 -7.72 -10.28
CA GLN A 32 -5.31 -8.93 -9.88
C GLN A 32 -5.00 -10.10 -10.82
N PRO A 33 -4.67 -11.30 -10.28
CA PRO A 33 -4.56 -12.50 -11.07
C PRO A 33 -5.93 -12.94 -11.62
N GLN A 34 -5.93 -13.60 -12.77
CA GLN A 34 -7.18 -14.11 -13.35
C GLN A 34 -7.86 -15.12 -12.41
N PHE A 35 -9.21 -15.13 -12.44
CA PHE A 35 -10.06 -16.03 -11.65
C PHE A 35 -9.99 -15.88 -10.13
N HIS A 36 -9.47 -14.76 -9.63
CA HIS A 36 -9.46 -14.43 -8.20
C HIS A 36 -10.23 -13.12 -7.95
N PRO A 37 -11.58 -13.14 -8.09
CA PRO A 37 -12.37 -11.96 -7.77
C PRO A 37 -12.34 -11.68 -6.27
N TYR A 38 -12.05 -10.45 -5.89
CA TYR A 38 -12.19 -10.00 -4.50
C TYR A 38 -13.65 -9.64 -4.20
N SER A 39 -14.08 -9.94 -2.97
CA SER A 39 -15.28 -9.31 -2.40
C SER A 39 -15.07 -7.81 -2.21
N MET A 40 -16.16 -7.06 -2.04
CA MET A 40 -16.07 -5.60 -1.85
C MET A 40 -15.26 -5.25 -0.60
N GLU A 41 -15.43 -6.03 0.45
CA GLU A 41 -14.80 -5.85 1.76
C GLU A 41 -13.30 -6.14 1.69
N GLN A 42 -12.90 -7.17 0.93
CA GLN A 42 -11.49 -7.46 0.64
C GLN A 42 -10.83 -6.34 -0.17
N GLU A 43 -11.51 -5.83 -1.20
CA GLU A 43 -11.02 -4.70 -2.00
C GLU A 43 -10.84 -3.44 -1.14
N VAL A 44 -11.78 -3.15 -0.24
CA VAL A 44 -11.69 -2.03 0.71
C VAL A 44 -10.46 -2.17 1.60
N VAL A 45 -10.20 -3.36 2.15
CA VAL A 45 -9.02 -3.62 2.99
C VAL A 45 -7.73 -3.45 2.19
N SER A 46 -7.65 -3.98 0.97
CA SER A 46 -6.50 -3.84 0.08
C SER A 46 -6.20 -2.36 -0.19
N VAL A 47 -7.17 -1.62 -0.73
CA VAL A 47 -7.02 -0.20 -1.08
C VAL A 47 -6.70 0.64 0.15
N TRP A 48 -7.32 0.37 1.30
CA TRP A 48 -7.02 1.07 2.54
C TRP A 48 -5.55 0.89 2.95
N THR A 49 -5.04 -0.34 2.85
CA THR A 49 -3.65 -0.69 3.18
C THR A 49 -2.65 0.07 2.32
N GLY A 50 -2.88 0.11 1.00
CA GLY A 50 -2.02 0.87 0.08
C GLY A 50 -2.10 2.39 0.27
N THR A 51 -3.30 2.94 0.41
CA THR A 51 -3.49 4.40 0.53
C THR A 51 -2.97 4.97 1.85
N HIS A 52 -2.95 4.16 2.92
CA HIS A 52 -2.43 4.55 4.24
C HIS A 52 -0.93 4.27 4.42
N GLY A 53 -0.23 3.87 3.35
CA GLY A 53 1.23 3.68 3.38
C GLY A 53 1.68 2.46 4.16
N LYS A 54 0.82 1.46 4.35
CA LYS A 54 1.17 0.22 5.07
C LYS A 54 2.06 -0.72 4.26
N LEU A 55 2.34 -0.35 3.00
CA LEU A 55 3.17 -1.10 2.07
C LEU A 55 4.48 -0.35 1.76
N ASP A 56 4.68 0.87 2.27
CA ASP A 56 5.78 1.75 1.84
C ASP A 56 7.18 1.24 2.22
N ASP A 57 7.26 0.29 3.16
CA ASP A 57 8.48 -0.36 3.66
C ASP A 57 8.75 -1.73 3.02
N LEU A 58 7.86 -2.21 2.14
CA LEU A 58 8.03 -3.47 1.43
C LEU A 58 8.88 -3.28 0.17
N GLU A 59 9.54 -4.36 -0.28
CA GLU A 59 9.99 -4.41 -1.66
C GLU A 59 8.77 -4.58 -2.58
N LEU A 60 8.84 -4.02 -3.80
CA LEU A 60 7.70 -4.04 -4.72
C LEU A 60 7.23 -5.47 -5.05
N SER A 61 8.14 -6.44 -5.09
CA SER A 61 7.82 -7.86 -5.30
C SER A 61 7.02 -8.50 -4.18
N ASP A 62 7.07 -7.91 -2.98
CA ASP A 62 6.43 -8.46 -1.78
C ASP A 62 5.01 -7.90 -1.58
N VAL A 63 4.61 -6.89 -2.37
CA VAL A 63 3.27 -6.26 -2.26
C VAL A 63 2.14 -7.27 -2.46
N LEU A 64 2.16 -8.03 -3.55
CA LEU A 64 1.10 -9.00 -3.85
C LEU A 64 1.11 -10.20 -2.88
N PRO A 65 2.28 -10.82 -2.56
CA PRO A 65 2.33 -11.85 -1.52
C PRO A 65 1.82 -11.37 -0.16
N PHE A 66 2.13 -10.13 0.22
CA PHE A 66 1.65 -9.53 1.45
C PHE A 66 0.14 -9.31 1.42
N GLU A 67 -0.41 -8.76 0.34
CA GLU A 67 -1.85 -8.54 0.19
C GLU A 67 -2.63 -9.85 0.37
N GLN A 68 -2.22 -10.92 -0.34
CA GLN A 68 -2.85 -12.23 -0.22
C GLN A 68 -2.80 -12.75 1.23
N GLY A 69 -1.62 -12.70 1.85
CA GLY A 69 -1.45 -13.13 3.23
C GLY A 69 -2.26 -12.29 4.23
N LEU A 70 -2.40 -10.99 3.98
CA LEU A 70 -3.21 -10.09 4.79
C LEU A 70 -4.70 -10.45 4.69
N LEU A 71 -5.23 -10.61 3.47
CA LEU A 71 -6.62 -10.97 3.25
C LEU A 71 -6.95 -12.33 3.86
N ASP A 72 -6.08 -13.33 3.66
CA ASP A 72 -6.23 -14.65 4.27
C ASP A 72 -6.19 -14.56 5.81
N TYR A 73 -5.25 -13.82 6.37
CA TYR A 73 -5.16 -13.64 7.82
C TYR A 73 -6.43 -13.00 8.39
N ILE A 74 -6.91 -11.94 7.75
CA ILE A 74 -8.08 -11.20 8.21
C ILE A 74 -9.33 -12.09 8.17
N ASP A 75 -9.53 -12.85 7.09
CA ASP A 75 -10.68 -13.76 6.93
C ASP A 75 -10.72 -14.85 8.01
N HIS A 76 -9.55 -15.40 8.37
CA HIS A 76 -9.47 -16.49 9.34
C HIS A 76 -9.42 -16.04 10.80
N ASN A 77 -8.97 -14.81 11.08
CA ASN A 77 -8.66 -14.37 12.45
C ASN A 77 -9.54 -13.23 12.95
N THR A 78 -10.42 -12.67 12.10
CA THR A 78 -11.25 -11.53 12.46
C THR A 78 -12.64 -11.61 11.83
N ASP A 79 -13.57 -10.78 12.30
CA ASP A 79 -14.89 -10.62 11.69
C ASP A 79 -15.02 -9.30 10.89
N ILE A 80 -13.90 -8.62 10.62
CA ILE A 80 -13.97 -7.29 10.00
C ILE A 80 -14.62 -7.36 8.61
N LEU A 81 -14.30 -8.37 7.79
CA LEU A 81 -14.88 -8.55 6.45
C LEU A 81 -16.39 -8.82 6.45
N LYS A 82 -16.99 -9.10 7.61
CA LYS A 82 -18.46 -9.25 7.76
C LYS A 82 -19.12 -7.98 8.27
N THR A 83 -18.32 -7.00 8.69
CA THR A 83 -18.75 -5.80 9.42
C THR A 83 -18.73 -4.55 8.55
N ILE A 84 -17.69 -4.40 7.73
CA ILE A 84 -17.62 -3.38 6.65
C ILE A 84 -18.51 -3.80 5.48
#